data_AF-A0A523VZU6-F1
#
_entry.id   AF-A0A523VZU6-F1
#
_cell.length_a   1.000
_cell.length_b   1.000
_cell.length_c   1.000
_cell.angle_alpha   90.00
_cell.angle_beta   90.00
_cell.angle_gamma   90.00
#
_symmetry.space_group_name_H-M   'P 1'
#
loop_
_entity.id
_entity.type
_entity.pdbx_description
1 polymer ?
#
loop_
_entity_poly.entity_id
_entity_poly.type
_entity_poly.pdbx_seq_one_letter_code
_entity_poly.pdbx_strand_id
1 'polypeptide(L)'
;WPLAVWFFCTGGILFGFGGLWAGPYLLQVYGLSKAYAGNILMMIAVGMIVGGPSLSYLSEKVFRGRKPILLISSSIVTAIWLLFVFLVDGLSPAFLYGLFFLLGIFASGIVAVGFTTAKELFPAQIAGTSTGMVNLFPFAGAALFQPLIGLVLDYSGGVGSMYSPEAYRISFVVFLLAAVVALISVLFMKETLSQ
;
A
#
# COMPACT_ATOMS: atom_id res chain seq x y z
N TRP A 1 -7.00 -16.12 7.44
CA TRP A 1 -5.59 -16.05 7.01
C TRP A 1 -5.36 -15.19 5.77
N PRO A 2 -6.08 -15.35 4.64
CA PRO A 2 -5.82 -14.53 3.44
C PRO A 2 -5.95 -13.02 3.69
N LEU A 3 -6.90 -12.61 4.53
CA LEU A 3 -7.05 -11.22 4.98
C LEU A 3 -5.88 -10.70 5.80
N ALA A 4 -5.30 -11.54 6.67
CA ALA A 4 -4.14 -11.17 7.46
C ALA A 4 -2.90 -10.94 6.57
N VAL A 5 -2.70 -11.81 5.56
CA VAL A 5 -1.62 -11.65 4.56
C VAL A 5 -1.81 -10.38 3.74
N TRP A 6 -3.03 -10.10 3.31
CA TRP A 6 -3.36 -8.86 2.61
C TRP A 6 -3.05 -7.62 3.47
N PHE A 7 -3.48 -7.60 4.72
CA PHE A 7 -3.18 -6.51 5.66
C PHE A 7 -1.67 -6.32 5.90
N PHE A 8 -0.93 -7.42 6.04
CA PHE A 8 0.51 -7.40 6.21
C PHE A 8 1.21 -6.76 5.01
N CYS A 9 0.88 -7.19 3.79
CA CYS A 9 1.50 -6.70 2.57
C CYS A 9 1.12 -5.24 2.29
N THR A 10 -0.17 -4.90 2.39
CA THR A 10 -0.68 -3.54 2.17
C THR A 10 -0.13 -2.55 3.20
N GLY A 11 -0.04 -2.96 4.47
CA GLY A 11 0.59 -2.16 5.52
C GLY A 11 2.09 -1.99 5.32
N GLY A 12 2.80 -3.05 4.92
CA GLY A 12 4.22 -2.99 4.55
C GLY A 12 4.49 -2.00 3.41
N ILE A 13 3.63 -2.00 2.39
CA ILE A 13 3.66 -1.02 1.29
C ILE A 13 3.44 0.40 1.83
N LEU A 14 2.38 0.63 2.60
CA LEU A 14 2.00 1.95 3.08
C LEU A 14 3.07 2.57 4.00
N PHE A 15 3.49 1.83 5.01
CA PHE A 15 4.41 2.34 6.03
C PHE A 15 5.87 2.20 5.62
N GLY A 16 6.21 1.13 4.89
CA GLY A 16 7.56 0.95 4.35
C GLY A 16 7.88 2.03 3.32
N PHE A 17 7.06 2.16 2.27
CA PHE A 17 7.27 3.18 1.26
C PHE A 17 6.81 4.56 1.74
N GLY A 18 5.52 4.75 2.01
CA GLY A 18 4.96 6.06 2.34
C GLY A 18 5.49 6.65 3.65
N GLY A 19 5.83 5.80 4.63
CA GLY A 19 6.30 6.24 5.94
C GLY A 19 7.81 6.48 6.06
N LEU A 20 8.63 5.82 5.24
CA LEU A 20 10.10 5.90 5.37
C LEU A 20 10.82 6.19 4.06
N TRP A 21 10.53 5.44 3.00
CA TRP A 21 11.37 5.45 1.79
C TRP A 21 10.93 6.40 0.67
N ALA A 22 9.67 6.83 0.67
CA ALA A 22 9.14 7.72 -0.35
C ALA A 22 9.77 9.12 -0.32
N GLY A 23 10.08 9.65 0.87
CA GLY A 23 10.77 10.93 1.01
C GLY A 23 12.18 10.90 0.39
N PRO A 24 13.08 10.03 0.88
CA PRO A 24 14.41 9.84 0.30
C PRO A 24 14.38 9.61 -1.21
N TYR A 25 13.46 8.78 -1.71
CA TYR A 25 13.28 8.55 -3.14
C TYR A 25 13.03 9.84 -3.95
N LEU A 26 12.07 10.68 -3.52
CA LEU A 26 11.76 11.93 -4.20
C LEU A 26 12.91 12.94 -4.14
N LEU A 27 13.68 12.94 -3.05
CA LEU A 27 14.83 13.83 -2.91
C LEU A 27 16.03 13.36 -3.75
N GLN A 28 16.32 12.06 -3.74
CA GLN A 28 17.55 11.51 -4.31
C GLN A 28 17.41 11.18 -5.80
N VAL A 29 16.27 10.63 -6.22
CA VAL A 29 16.04 10.24 -7.62
C VAL A 29 15.53 11.42 -8.44
N TYR A 30 14.58 12.19 -7.91
CA TYR A 30 14.00 13.34 -8.62
C TYR A 30 14.62 14.69 -8.28
N GLY A 31 15.55 14.75 -7.33
CA GLY A 31 16.20 16.00 -6.94
C GLY A 31 15.25 17.05 -6.35
N LEU A 32 14.08 16.63 -5.86
CA LEU A 32 13.06 17.57 -5.37
C LEU A 32 13.45 18.18 -4.03
N SER A 33 13.00 19.41 -3.78
CA SER A 33 13.15 20.00 -2.46
C SER A 33 12.29 19.26 -1.42
N LYS A 34 12.69 19.33 -0.14
CA LYS A 34 11.93 18.77 0.98
C LYS A 34 10.47 19.21 0.99
N ALA A 35 10.20 20.48 0.65
CA ALA A 35 8.85 21.02 0.60
C ALA A 35 8.01 20.39 -0.52
N TYR A 36 8.59 20.26 -1.73
CA TYR A 36 7.89 19.61 -2.85
C TYR A 36 7.65 18.12 -2.60
N ALA A 37 8.64 17.41 -2.06
CA ALA A 37 8.47 16.02 -1.68
C ALA A 37 7.39 15.84 -0.60
N GLY A 38 7.37 16.73 0.41
CA GLY A 38 6.33 16.75 1.45
C GLY A 38 4.93 16.89 0.86
N ASN A 39 4.73 17.81 -0.09
CA ASN A 39 3.44 18.00 -0.76
C ASN A 39 2.99 16.75 -1.55
N ILE A 40 3.91 16.05 -2.21
CA ILE A 40 3.61 14.77 -2.89
C ILE A 40 3.24 13.70 -1.86
N LEU A 41 3.99 13.56 -0.77
CA LEU A 41 3.71 12.60 0.30
C LEU A 41 2.34 12.86 0.94
N MET A 42 1.96 14.13 1.13
CA MET A 42 0.65 14.50 1.66
C MET A 42 -0.51 13.98 0.80
N MET A 43 -0.32 13.75 -0.50
CA MET A 43 -1.36 13.17 -1.34
C MET A 43 -1.76 11.75 -0.90
N ILE A 44 -0.88 11.00 -0.24
CA ILE A 44 -1.25 9.71 0.36
C ILE A 44 -2.31 9.92 1.45
N ALA A 45 -2.13 10.93 2.31
CA ALA A 45 -3.08 11.27 3.36
C ALA A 45 -4.40 11.79 2.78
N VAL A 46 -4.35 12.66 1.78
CA VAL A 46 -5.56 13.14 1.08
C VAL A 46 -6.30 11.98 0.41
N GLY A 47 -5.56 11.10 -0.26
CA GLY A 47 -6.11 9.90 -0.90
C GLY A 47 -6.74 8.94 0.12
N MET A 48 -6.17 8.81 1.32
CA MET A 48 -6.77 8.02 2.41
C MET A 48 -8.11 8.60 2.86
N ILE A 49 -8.17 9.92 3.08
CA ILE A 49 -9.38 10.63 3.52
C ILE A 49 -10.52 10.47 2.51
N VAL A 50 -10.20 10.58 1.21
CA VAL A 50 -11.19 10.41 0.14
C VAL A 50 -11.52 8.93 -0.07
N GLY A 51 -10.50 8.09 -0.15
CA GLY A 51 -10.60 6.68 -0.50
C GLY A 51 -11.38 5.85 0.52
N GLY A 52 -11.26 6.15 1.82
CA GLY A 52 -11.97 5.41 2.87
C GLY A 52 -13.49 5.40 2.66
N PRO A 53 -14.16 6.56 2.71
CA PRO A 53 -15.59 6.67 2.46
C PRO A 53 -15.98 6.25 1.04
N SER A 54 -15.23 6.66 0.01
CA SER A 54 -15.58 6.36 -1.39
C SER A 54 -15.53 4.86 -1.69
N LEU A 55 -14.48 4.15 -1.29
CA LEU A 55 -14.37 2.70 -1.51
C LEU A 55 -15.34 1.92 -0.63
N SER A 56 -15.62 2.39 0.59
CA SER A 56 -16.64 1.77 1.45
C SER A 56 -18.04 1.90 0.83
N TYR A 57 -18.38 3.09 0.32
CA TYR A 57 -19.63 3.32 -0.38
C TYR A 57 -19.74 2.46 -1.66
N LEU A 58 -18.69 2.43 -2.48
CA LEU A 58 -18.65 1.60 -3.70
C LEU A 58 -18.83 0.11 -3.37
N SER A 59 -18.18 -0.36 -2.31
CA SER A 59 -18.30 -1.74 -1.84
C SER A 59 -19.74 -2.12 -1.51
N GLU A 60 -20.47 -1.26 -0.80
CA GLU A 60 -21.81 -1.57 -0.31
C GLU A 60 -22.91 -1.31 -1.33
N LYS A 61 -22.84 -0.18 -2.05
CA LYS A 61 -23.93 0.28 -2.91
C LYS A 61 -23.79 -0.18 -4.36
N VAL A 62 -22.57 -0.25 -4.87
CA VAL A 62 -22.32 -0.56 -6.29
C VAL A 62 -22.01 -2.05 -6.46
N PHE A 63 -20.95 -2.52 -5.81
CA PHE A 63 -20.50 -3.90 -5.97
C PHE A 63 -21.27 -4.90 -5.09
N ARG A 64 -21.96 -4.41 -4.05
CA ARG A 64 -22.66 -5.23 -3.04
C ARG A 64 -21.79 -6.38 -2.52
N GLY A 65 -20.49 -6.12 -2.40
CA GLY A 65 -19.45 -7.13 -2.20
C GLY A 65 -18.17 -6.48 -1.70
N ARG A 66 -17.45 -7.19 -0.82
CA ARG A 66 -16.17 -6.74 -0.28
C ARG A 66 -15.02 -7.20 -1.17
N LYS A 67 -15.10 -8.42 -1.70
CA LYS A 67 -14.04 -9.03 -2.51
C LYS A 67 -13.78 -8.28 -3.82
N PRO A 68 -14.78 -7.83 -4.60
CA PRO A 68 -14.53 -7.14 -5.86
C PRO A 68 -13.72 -5.87 -5.68
N ILE A 69 -14.02 -5.08 -4.63
CA ILE A 69 -13.33 -3.81 -4.41
C ILE A 69 -11.92 -4.01 -3.84
N LEU A 70 -11.70 -5.04 -3.02
CA LEU A 70 -10.37 -5.44 -2.57
C LEU A 70 -9.52 -5.92 -3.75
N LEU A 71 -10.13 -6.63 -4.71
CA LEU A 71 -9.45 -7.11 -5.91
C LEU A 71 -9.06 -5.95 -6.83
N ILE A 72 -9.99 -5.02 -7.09
CA ILE A 72 -9.74 -3.81 -7.90
C ILE A 72 -8.62 -2.99 -7.27
N SER A 73 -8.72 -2.72 -5.96
CA SER A 73 -7.72 -1.93 -5.23
C SER A 73 -6.34 -2.59 -5.28
N SER A 74 -6.26 -3.90 -5.00
CA SER A 74 -4.99 -4.63 -5.03
C SER A 74 -4.40 -4.70 -6.45
N SER A 75 -5.25 -4.77 -7.48
CA SER A 75 -4.82 -4.75 -8.89
C SER A 75 -4.23 -3.40 -9.27
N ILE A 76 -4.89 -2.30 -8.86
CA ILE A 76 -4.41 -0.94 -9.10
C ILE A 76 -3.09 -0.70 -8.37
N VAL A 77 -2.97 -1.11 -7.10
CA VAL A 77 -1.71 -1.01 -6.34
C VAL A 77 -0.59 -1.80 -7.00
N THR A 78 -0.88 -3.01 -7.50
CA THR A 78 0.09 -3.81 -8.26
C THR A 78 0.54 -3.10 -9.54
N ALA A 79 -0.40 -2.50 -10.29
CA ALA A 79 -0.08 -1.75 -11.50
C ALA A 79 0.76 -0.50 -11.21
N ILE A 80 0.48 0.21 -10.11
CA ILE A 80 1.28 1.37 -9.67
C ILE A 80 2.72 0.93 -9.36
N TRP A 81 2.90 -0.17 -8.63
CA TRP A 81 4.23 -0.69 -8.34
C TRP A 81 4.96 -1.17 -9.59
N LEU A 82 4.24 -1.76 -10.54
CA LEU A 82 4.81 -2.13 -11.84
C LEU A 82 5.32 -0.89 -12.58
N LEU A 83 4.55 0.21 -12.56
CA LEU A 83 4.98 1.49 -13.14
C LEU A 83 6.22 2.04 -12.47
N PHE A 84 6.31 2.03 -11.12
CA PHE A 84 7.51 2.46 -10.41
C PHE A 84 8.74 1.60 -10.74
N VAL A 85 8.56 0.28 -10.87
CA VAL A 85 9.65 -0.62 -11.25
C VAL A 85 10.16 -0.33 -12.65
N PHE A 86 9.31 0.00 -13.62
CA PHE A 86 9.75 0.29 -14.99
C PHE A 86 10.24 1.74 -15.17
N LEU A 87 9.57 2.70 -14.54
CA LEU A 87 9.76 4.14 -14.72
C LEU A 87 10.25 4.80 -13.43
N VAL A 88 11.34 4.28 -12.86
CA VAL A 88 11.89 4.72 -11.57
C VAL A 88 12.28 6.22 -11.54
N ASP A 89 12.74 6.77 -12.65
CA ASP A 89 13.20 8.16 -12.80
C ASP A 89 12.51 8.90 -13.97
N GLY A 90 11.68 8.19 -14.74
CA GLY A 90 11.04 8.72 -15.96
C GLY A 90 9.71 9.43 -15.76
N LEU A 91 9.16 9.46 -14.55
CA LEU A 91 7.84 10.05 -14.28
C LEU A 91 7.93 11.56 -14.00
N SER A 92 7.01 12.34 -14.57
CA SER A 92 6.95 13.77 -14.26
C SER A 92 6.47 14.00 -12.82
N PRO A 93 6.87 15.10 -12.16
CA PRO A 93 6.40 15.41 -10.81
C PRO A 93 4.88 15.46 -10.69
N ALA A 94 4.18 15.99 -11.71
CA ALA A 94 2.71 16.02 -11.74
C ALA A 94 2.10 14.60 -11.73
N PHE A 95 2.73 13.64 -12.40
CA PHE A 95 2.29 12.26 -12.41
C PHE A 95 2.52 11.58 -11.05
N LEU A 96 3.61 11.94 -10.35
CA LEU A 96 3.88 11.47 -8.98
C LEU A 96 2.79 11.90 -7.99
N TYR A 97 2.28 13.14 -8.08
CA TYR A 97 1.12 13.57 -7.27
C TYR A 97 -0.09 12.64 -7.48
N GLY A 98 -0.40 12.31 -8.75
CA GLY A 98 -1.47 11.39 -9.09
C GLY A 98 -1.24 9.99 -8.53
N LEU A 99 -0.06 9.41 -8.73
CA LEU A 99 0.26 8.06 -8.24
C LEU A 99 0.22 7.97 -6.71
N PHE A 100 0.75 8.96 -6.00
CA PHE A 100 0.72 9.01 -4.53
C PHE A 100 -0.72 9.17 -4.01
N PHE A 101 -1.55 9.97 -4.69
CA PHE A 101 -2.96 10.07 -4.38
C PHE A 101 -3.70 8.74 -4.59
N LEU A 102 -3.44 8.05 -5.70
CA LEU A 102 -4.02 6.73 -5.98
C LEU A 102 -3.54 5.66 -4.99
N LEU A 103 -2.27 5.68 -4.59
CA LEU A 103 -1.78 4.84 -3.48
C LEU A 103 -2.52 5.15 -2.18
N GLY A 104 -2.74 6.43 -1.87
CA GLY A 104 -3.56 6.85 -0.73
C GLY A 104 -4.95 6.22 -0.76
N ILE A 105 -5.63 6.24 -1.92
CA ILE A 105 -6.96 5.65 -2.08
C ILE A 105 -6.91 4.13 -1.95
N PHE A 106 -6.11 3.47 -2.79
CA PHE A 106 -6.18 2.03 -3.04
C PHE A 106 -5.27 1.18 -2.17
N ALA A 107 -4.30 1.77 -1.45
CA ALA A 107 -3.50 1.07 -0.45
C ALA A 107 -3.85 1.50 0.98
N SER A 108 -4.17 2.77 1.22
CA SER A 108 -4.54 3.25 2.57
C SER A 108 -6.06 3.29 2.80
N GLY A 109 -6.83 3.95 1.93
CA GLY A 109 -8.28 4.09 2.09
C GLY A 109 -9.03 2.75 2.10
N ILE A 110 -8.59 1.80 1.28
CA ILE A 110 -9.16 0.44 1.20
C ILE A 110 -9.12 -0.33 2.53
N VAL A 111 -8.22 0.04 3.45
CA VAL A 111 -8.07 -0.60 4.76
C VAL A 111 -9.37 -0.55 5.57
N ALA A 112 -10.19 0.50 5.41
CA ALA A 112 -11.51 0.57 6.03
C ALA A 112 -12.42 -0.61 5.61
N VAL A 113 -12.43 -0.95 4.32
CA VAL A 113 -13.17 -2.11 3.80
C VAL A 113 -12.57 -3.42 4.31
N GLY A 114 -11.23 -3.50 4.42
CA GLY A 114 -10.54 -4.64 5.02
C GLY A 114 -10.96 -4.89 6.47
N PHE A 115 -11.10 -3.83 7.27
CA PHE A 115 -11.55 -3.94 8.67
C PHE A 115 -13.01 -4.37 8.76
N THR A 116 -13.87 -3.81 7.91
CA THR A 116 -15.27 -4.24 7.82
C THR A 116 -15.37 -5.71 7.41
N THR A 117 -14.54 -6.16 6.47
CA THR A 117 -14.47 -7.57 6.06
C THR A 117 -14.03 -8.47 7.23
N ALA A 118 -13.03 -8.05 8.01
CA ALA A 118 -12.60 -8.80 9.19
C ALA A 118 -13.74 -8.92 10.22
N LYS A 119 -14.48 -7.84 10.45
CA LYS A 119 -15.62 -7.80 11.36
C LYS A 119 -16.75 -8.73 10.92
N GLU A 120 -17.05 -8.79 9.63
CA GLU A 120 -18.12 -9.62 9.04
C GLU A 120 -17.77 -11.13 9.02
N LEU A 121 -16.48 -11.50 9.03
CA LEU A 121 -16.05 -12.90 9.01
C LEU A 121 -16.29 -13.65 10.33
N PHE A 122 -16.52 -12.93 11.43
CA PHE A 122 -16.61 -13.51 12.78
C PHE A 122 -17.92 -13.12 13.48
N PRO A 123 -18.41 -13.95 14.42
CA PRO A 123 -19.55 -13.60 15.26
C PRO A 123 -19.31 -12.27 16.01
N ALA A 124 -20.37 -11.48 16.18
CA ALA A 124 -20.31 -10.16 16.80
C ALA A 124 -19.62 -10.15 18.18
N GLN A 125 -19.71 -11.26 18.92
CA GLN A 125 -19.11 -11.46 20.24
C GLN A 125 -17.58 -11.43 20.22
N ILE A 126 -16.94 -11.85 19.12
CA ILE A 126 -15.46 -11.87 18.98
C ILE A 126 -14.96 -10.94 17.86
N ALA A 127 -15.87 -10.18 17.24
CA ALA A 127 -15.55 -9.29 16.14
C ALA A 127 -14.53 -8.20 16.54
N GLY A 128 -14.64 -7.67 17.77
CA GLY A 128 -13.66 -6.71 18.31
C GLY A 128 -12.25 -7.31 18.44
N THR A 129 -12.14 -8.51 19.03
CA THR A 129 -10.86 -9.22 19.18
C THR A 129 -10.25 -9.58 17.82
N SER A 130 -11.06 -10.07 16.88
CA SER A 130 -10.58 -10.40 15.52
C SER A 130 -10.07 -9.16 14.77
N THR A 131 -10.77 -8.04 14.88
CA THR A 131 -10.38 -6.76 14.27
C THR A 131 -9.08 -6.22 14.88
N GLY A 132 -8.95 -6.32 16.21
CA GLY A 132 -7.70 -5.99 16.90
C GLY A 132 -6.53 -6.87 16.48
N MET A 133 -6.75 -8.17 16.30
CA MET A 133 -5.72 -9.10 15.85
C MET A 133 -5.27 -8.81 14.41
N VAL A 134 -6.19 -8.52 13.48
CA VAL A 134 -5.81 -8.16 12.10
C VAL A 134 -5.08 -6.82 12.03
N ASN A 135 -5.36 -5.88 12.94
CA ASN A 135 -4.67 -4.59 13.02
C ASN A 135 -3.16 -4.72 13.37
N LEU A 136 -2.73 -5.86 13.92
CA LEU A 136 -1.31 -6.09 14.18
C LEU A 136 -0.52 -6.32 12.88
N PHE A 137 -1.16 -6.88 11.85
CA PHE A 137 -0.47 -7.27 10.62
C PHE A 137 0.09 -6.10 9.81
N PRO A 138 -0.61 -4.97 9.63
CA PRO A 138 -0.05 -3.81 8.95
C PRO A 138 1.21 -3.26 9.64
N PHE A 139 1.22 -3.21 10.97
CA PHE A 139 2.38 -2.77 11.75
C PHE A 139 3.50 -3.80 11.73
N ALA A 140 3.19 -5.10 11.76
CA ALA A 140 4.19 -6.15 11.55
C ALA A 140 4.81 -6.05 10.15
N GLY A 141 4.00 -5.73 9.14
CA GLY A 141 4.46 -5.42 7.79
C GLY A 141 5.39 -4.22 7.77
N ALA A 142 5.00 -3.12 8.42
CA ALA A 142 5.86 -1.94 8.56
C ALA A 142 7.22 -2.28 9.20
N ALA A 143 7.18 -2.98 10.35
CA ALA A 143 8.36 -3.37 11.11
C ALA A 143 9.33 -4.27 10.32
N LEU A 144 8.82 -5.06 9.37
CA LEU A 144 9.67 -5.88 8.49
C LEU A 144 10.14 -5.10 7.26
N PHE A 145 9.24 -4.41 6.56
CA PHE A 145 9.56 -3.75 5.29
C PHE A 145 10.48 -2.55 5.47
N GLN A 146 10.34 -1.78 6.55
CA GLN A 146 11.21 -0.63 6.79
C GLN A 146 12.71 -1.00 6.83
N PRO A 147 13.17 -1.96 7.68
CA PRO A 147 14.55 -2.40 7.68
C PRO A 147 14.91 -3.26 6.47
N LEU A 148 14.00 -4.10 5.96
CA LEU A 148 14.27 -4.92 4.78
C LEU A 148 14.66 -4.06 3.57
N ILE A 149 13.91 -2.99 3.31
CA ILE A 149 14.20 -2.08 2.20
C ILE A 149 15.52 -1.32 2.45
N GLY A 150 15.82 -0.95 3.70
CA GLY A 150 17.12 -0.38 4.04
C GLY A 150 18.27 -1.31 3.67
N LEU A 151 18.18 -2.58 4.07
CA LEU A 151 19.18 -3.58 3.70
C LEU A 151 19.28 -3.75 2.18
N VAL A 152 18.16 -3.83 1.47
CA VAL A 152 18.16 -3.95 0.00
C VAL A 152 18.86 -2.75 -0.66
N LEU A 153 18.64 -1.54 -0.16
CA LEU A 153 19.28 -0.33 -0.66
C LEU A 153 20.78 -0.31 -0.35
N ASP A 154 21.19 -0.71 0.86
CA ASP A 154 22.59 -0.81 1.27
C ASP A 154 23.36 -1.81 0.40
N TYR A 155 22.81 -3.01 0.19
CA TYR A 155 23.43 -4.05 -0.65
C TYR A 155 23.49 -3.67 -2.14
N SER A 156 22.59 -2.81 -2.61
CA SER A 156 22.53 -2.38 -4.01
C SER A 156 23.52 -1.26 -4.34
N GLY A 157 24.50 -0.99 -3.46
CA GLY A 157 25.58 -0.04 -3.71
C GLY A 157 25.35 1.36 -3.13
N GLY A 158 24.54 1.48 -2.08
CA GLY A 158 24.43 2.73 -1.32
C GLY A 158 25.78 3.12 -0.70
N VAL A 159 26.36 4.24 -1.15
CA VAL A 159 27.54 4.82 -0.49
C VAL A 159 27.05 5.90 0.46
N GLY A 160 26.89 5.55 1.74
CA GLY A 160 26.41 6.47 2.77
C GLY A 160 24.89 6.70 2.68
N SER A 161 24.46 7.96 2.58
CA SER A 161 23.03 8.33 2.62
C SER A 161 22.41 8.58 1.24
N MET A 162 23.13 8.40 0.13
CA MET A 162 22.60 8.53 -1.24
C MET A 162 22.53 7.18 -1.93
N TYR A 163 21.34 6.83 -2.41
CA TYR A 163 21.07 5.60 -3.14
C TYR A 163 20.85 5.89 -4.63
N SER A 164 21.34 4.99 -5.48
CA SER A 164 21.13 5.09 -6.92
C SER A 164 19.67 4.81 -7.30
N PRO A 165 19.18 5.34 -8.44
CA PRO A 165 17.86 4.97 -8.96
C PRO A 165 17.70 3.46 -9.13
N GLU A 166 18.77 2.72 -9.44
CA GLU A 166 18.72 1.28 -9.59
C GLU A 166 18.52 0.55 -8.26
N ALA A 167 19.11 1.05 -7.15
CA ALA A 167 18.85 0.53 -5.82
C ALA A 167 17.36 0.71 -5.42
N TYR A 168 16.77 1.86 -5.77
CA TYR A 168 15.33 2.08 -5.60
C TYR A 168 14.49 1.16 -6.48
N ARG A 169 14.91 0.90 -7.73
CA ARG A 169 14.23 -0.05 -8.62
C ARG A 169 14.12 -1.44 -7.98
N ILE A 170 15.23 -1.96 -7.42
CA ILE A 170 15.24 -3.26 -6.73
C ILE A 170 14.32 -3.24 -5.51
N SER A 171 14.32 -2.15 -4.75
CA SER A 171 13.40 -1.97 -3.60
C SER A 171 11.93 -1.97 -4.02
N PHE A 172 11.63 -1.38 -5.18
CA PHE A 172 10.28 -1.38 -5.75
C PHE A 172 9.83 -2.76 -6.21
N VAL A 173 10.74 -3.64 -6.62
CA VAL A 173 10.42 -5.05 -6.88
C VAL A 173 9.93 -5.74 -5.60
N VAL A 174 10.52 -5.45 -4.43
CA VAL A 174 10.05 -6.01 -3.15
C VAL A 174 8.61 -5.58 -2.85
N PHE A 175 8.29 -4.30 -3.07
CA PHE A 175 6.91 -3.81 -2.90
C PHE A 175 5.95 -4.36 -3.96
N LEU A 176 6.41 -4.55 -5.21
CA LEU A 176 5.64 -5.19 -6.27
C LEU A 176 5.30 -6.65 -5.89
N LEU A 177 6.27 -7.42 -5.39
CA LEU A 177 6.03 -8.79 -4.92
C LEU A 177 5.02 -8.80 -3.77
N ALA A 178 5.13 -7.87 -2.83
CA ALA A 178 4.15 -7.71 -1.75
C ALA A 178 2.75 -7.39 -2.29
N ALA A 179 2.64 -6.52 -3.29
CA ALA A 179 1.36 -6.17 -3.92
C ALA A 179 0.75 -7.38 -4.66
N VAL A 180 1.56 -8.17 -5.36
CA VAL A 180 1.13 -9.42 -6.01
C VAL A 180 0.66 -10.44 -4.98
N VAL A 181 1.39 -10.61 -3.87
CA VAL A 181 0.98 -11.50 -2.77
C VAL A 181 -0.33 -11.03 -2.14
N ALA A 182 -0.51 -9.72 -1.96
CA ALA A 182 -1.78 -9.14 -1.50
C ALA A 182 -2.91 -9.47 -2.47
N LEU A 183 -2.70 -9.26 -3.78
CA LEU A 183 -3.67 -9.54 -4.83
C LEU A 183 -4.08 -11.02 -4.86
N ILE A 184 -3.10 -11.93 -4.83
CA ILE A 184 -3.33 -13.38 -4.80
C ILE A 184 -4.10 -13.75 -3.52
N SER A 185 -3.76 -13.14 -2.39
CA SER A 185 -4.46 -13.39 -1.11
C SER A 185 -5.94 -13.02 -1.20
N VAL A 186 -6.31 -11.96 -1.93
CA VAL A 186 -7.72 -11.60 -2.15
C VAL A 186 -8.47 -12.65 -2.96
N LEU A 187 -7.83 -13.33 -3.91
CA LEU A 187 -8.46 -14.40 -4.69
C LEU A 187 -8.94 -15.55 -3.78
N PHE A 188 -8.17 -15.85 -2.73
CA PHE A 188 -8.49 -16.87 -1.73
C PHE A 188 -9.41 -16.37 -0.60
N MET A 189 -9.81 -15.10 -0.58
CA MET A 189 -10.82 -14.61 0.34
C MET A 189 -12.21 -15.17 -0.02
N LYS A 190 -12.94 -15.59 1.01
CA LYS A 190 -14.38 -15.88 0.89
C LYS A 190 -15.14 -14.55 0.88
N GLU A 191 -16.14 -14.45 0.02
CA GLU A 191 -17.07 -13.32 0.01
C GLU A 191 -17.84 -13.31 1.33
N THR A 192 -17.87 -12.16 2.04
CA THR A 192 -18.63 -12.01 3.29
C THR A 192 -20.06 -11.53 3.08
N LEU A 193 -20.31 -10.77 2.01
CA LEU A 193 -21.65 -10.39 1.60
C LEU A 193 -22.22 -11.54 0.76
N SER A 194 -23.06 -12.38 1.38
CA SER A 194 -23.88 -13.30 0.60
C SER A 194 -24.84 -12.48 -0.26
N GLN A 195 -25.02 -12.88 -1.52
CA GLN A 195 -26.24 -12.53 -2.24
C GLN A 195 -27.45 -13.17 -1.56
#